data_AF-A0A1I0JF06-F1
#
_entry.id   AF-A0A1I0JF06-F1
#
_cell.length_a   1.000
_cell.length_b   1.000
_cell.length_c   1.000
_cell.angle_alpha   90.00
_cell.angle_beta   90.00
_cell.angle_gamma   90.00
#
_symmetry.space_group_name_H-M   'P 1'
#
loop_
_entity.id
_entity.type
_entity.pdbx_description
1 polymer ?
#
loop_
_entity_poly.entity_id
_entity_poly.type
_entity_poly.pdbx_seq_one_letter_code
_entity_poly.pdbx_strand_id
1 'polypeptide(L)'
;MLALALSVSAEAQSSRRPKAKKPAAVKSAPPAPAAEPVAPPAEPPPAPVAEVKLVPVGPRTVVFAAPRPGASPASAEALQEELSRLLAAKPDVALVDLAAVFPPPAPASVAEADALFEEGKGLYDNLDPEAAAAKFLAAAEAYQKHPEALKPERLANAFLFLGASQLLNGEAKAAQRSFLQALSASPTLQPDPNLFGTDVQTAFTDMQQEFSRQPPGTLAIDSSPRGAAVRVDGRDVGLTPLPELTLHGGRHPVVLSRPGYQAVIAYPQVASGQRTELKPSLEMLPEMTALLATVAQATSEQGFEASTLPPGVAALGERLGARYVVLAAVSQKKGRVGGEVQVWDVQTQGRLRGVRMDPRSKKPEDSVEGAAERIHGFLLGGPLSAPAPAPLTATLVKKPWFWAAVVGGAAVVTGGVLYATQAGKGRSGGVISGFPGLGF
;
A
#
# COMPACT_ATOMS: atom_id res chain seq x y z
N MET A 1 23.60 34.74 -79.00
CA MET A 1 23.51 33.31 -79.38
C MET A 1 24.52 32.52 -78.56
N LEU A 2 24.08 31.34 -78.09
CA LEU A 2 24.79 30.19 -77.48
C LEU A 2 26.22 29.94 -78.04
N ALA A 3 27.16 29.26 -77.36
CA ALA A 3 27.01 27.98 -76.65
C ALA A 3 28.17 27.64 -75.67
N LEU A 4 27.87 26.69 -74.78
CA LEU A 4 28.64 26.09 -73.68
C LEU A 4 29.92 25.32 -74.07
N ALA A 5 30.86 25.30 -73.14
CA ALA A 5 32.00 24.38 -72.97
C ALA A 5 31.67 23.35 -71.84
N LEU A 6 32.33 22.20 -71.64
CA LEU A 6 33.75 21.99 -71.30
C LEU A 6 34.10 20.49 -71.27
N SER A 7 35.37 20.22 -71.56
CA SER A 7 36.05 18.92 -71.64
C SER A 7 36.51 18.36 -70.27
N VAL A 8 36.68 17.04 -70.23
CA VAL A 8 37.40 16.27 -69.20
C VAL A 8 38.85 16.07 -69.64
N SER A 9 39.83 16.31 -68.75
CA SER A 9 41.23 15.93 -68.93
C SER A 9 41.67 14.92 -67.87
N ALA A 10 42.47 13.95 -68.33
CA ALA A 10 43.10 12.87 -67.59
C ALA A 10 44.56 13.22 -67.24
N GLU A 11 45.11 12.62 -66.18
CA GLU A 11 46.56 12.44 -66.06
C GLU A 11 46.94 11.16 -65.31
N ALA A 12 47.75 10.33 -65.97
CA ALA A 12 48.51 9.19 -65.46
C ALA A 12 49.89 9.71 -64.95
N GLN A 13 50.83 9.02 -64.29
CA GLN A 13 51.25 7.62 -64.19
C GLN A 13 52.49 7.59 -63.24
N SER A 14 52.83 6.42 -62.65
CA SER A 14 54.20 5.83 -62.64
C SER A 14 54.67 5.15 -61.32
N SER A 15 54.47 3.83 -61.28
CA SER A 15 55.42 2.72 -61.04
C SER A 15 56.80 2.93 -60.38
N ARG A 16 57.13 2.05 -59.41
CA ARG A 16 58.41 1.30 -59.33
C ARG A 16 58.32 0.02 -58.44
N ARG A 17 58.72 -1.11 -59.01
CA ARG A 17 59.15 -2.41 -58.40
C ARG A 17 60.52 -2.74 -59.07
N PRO A 18 61.32 -3.79 -58.73
CA PRO A 18 61.23 -4.84 -57.70
C PRO A 18 62.60 -5.23 -57.04
N LYS A 19 62.62 -6.26 -56.18
CA LYS A 19 63.69 -7.28 -56.18
C LYS A 19 63.25 -8.57 -55.46
N ALA A 20 63.52 -9.71 -56.10
CA ALA A 20 63.29 -11.06 -55.60
C ALA A 20 64.62 -11.77 -55.31
N LYS A 21 64.65 -12.68 -54.33
CA LYS A 21 65.68 -13.71 -54.15
C LYS A 21 65.01 -15.05 -53.78
N LYS A 22 65.46 -16.11 -54.45
CA LYS A 22 65.00 -17.52 -54.49
C LYS A 22 65.87 -18.39 -53.52
N PRO A 23 65.73 -19.73 -53.43
CA PRO A 23 64.62 -20.61 -53.02
C PRO A 23 65.02 -21.57 -51.85
N ALA A 24 64.06 -22.27 -51.22
CA ALA A 24 64.34 -23.57 -50.60
C ALA A 24 63.08 -24.47 -50.46
N ALA A 25 63.21 -25.66 -51.05
CA ALA A 25 62.67 -26.98 -50.68
C ALA A 25 61.23 -27.15 -50.17
N VAL A 26 60.50 -27.98 -50.93
CA VAL A 26 59.25 -28.64 -50.59
C VAL A 26 59.39 -29.46 -49.30
N LYS A 27 58.50 -29.21 -48.32
CA LYS A 27 58.07 -30.18 -47.33
C LYS A 27 56.54 -30.24 -47.33
N SER A 28 56.03 -31.46 -47.45
CA SER A 28 54.64 -31.87 -47.33
C SER A 28 53.98 -31.32 -46.07
N ALA A 29 52.69 -30.97 -46.22
CA ALA A 29 51.85 -30.28 -45.26
C ALA A 29 51.85 -30.88 -43.84
N PRO A 30 51.94 -30.03 -42.79
CA PRO A 30 51.45 -30.38 -41.46
C PRO A 30 49.91 -30.23 -41.38
N PRO A 31 49.26 -31.02 -40.52
CA PRO A 31 47.80 -31.20 -40.53
C PRO A 31 47.07 -29.94 -40.07
N ALA A 32 45.82 -29.82 -40.52
CA ALA A 32 44.89 -28.80 -40.07
C ALA A 32 44.87 -28.70 -38.54
N PRO A 33 44.79 -27.49 -37.95
CA PRO A 33 44.62 -27.35 -36.53
C PRO A 33 43.33 -28.06 -36.11
N ALA A 34 43.45 -28.91 -35.09
CA ALA A 34 42.31 -29.56 -34.47
C ALA A 34 41.28 -28.50 -34.09
N ALA A 35 40.05 -28.68 -34.57
CA ALA A 35 38.92 -27.92 -34.09
C ALA A 35 38.82 -28.10 -32.57
N GLU A 36 38.99 -27.01 -31.84
CA GLU A 36 38.56 -26.96 -30.45
C GLU A 36 37.06 -27.33 -30.41
N PRO A 37 36.62 -28.20 -29.49
CA PRO A 37 35.21 -28.46 -29.33
C PRO A 37 34.53 -27.15 -28.94
N VAL A 38 33.73 -26.61 -29.85
CA VAL A 38 32.81 -25.51 -29.57
C VAL A 38 31.93 -25.99 -28.41
N ALA A 39 32.15 -25.41 -27.23
CA ALA A 39 31.26 -25.61 -26.10
C ALA A 39 29.83 -25.28 -26.57
N PRO A 40 28.83 -26.11 -26.25
CA PRO A 40 27.45 -25.77 -26.57
C PRO A 40 27.14 -24.39 -25.99
N PRO A 41 26.32 -23.57 -26.67
CA PRO A 41 25.96 -22.26 -26.16
C PRO A 41 25.47 -22.42 -24.73
N ALA A 42 26.09 -21.68 -23.82
CA ALA A 42 25.65 -21.64 -22.43
C ALA A 42 24.15 -21.36 -22.42
N GLU A 43 23.38 -22.26 -21.81
CA GLU A 43 21.96 -22.04 -21.59
C GLU A 43 21.79 -20.64 -20.97
N PRO A 44 20.80 -19.85 -21.43
CA PRO A 44 20.49 -18.61 -20.74
C PRO A 44 20.30 -18.94 -19.25
N PRO A 45 20.83 -18.10 -18.33
CA PRO A 45 20.62 -18.33 -16.92
C PRO A 45 19.12 -18.53 -16.71
N PRO A 46 18.70 -19.55 -15.93
CA PRO A 46 17.28 -19.75 -15.68
C PRO A 46 16.74 -18.39 -15.22
N ALA A 47 15.69 -17.91 -15.90
CA ALA A 47 14.99 -16.71 -15.49
C ALA A 47 14.82 -16.78 -13.98
N PRO A 48 15.05 -15.68 -13.23
CA PRO A 48 14.91 -15.73 -11.78
C PRO A 48 13.56 -16.36 -11.52
N VAL A 49 13.58 -17.55 -10.92
CA VAL A 49 12.35 -18.26 -10.59
C VAL A 49 11.66 -17.25 -9.72
N ALA A 50 10.58 -16.65 -10.24
CA ALA A 50 9.77 -15.74 -9.47
C ALA A 50 9.53 -16.51 -8.18
N GLU A 51 9.99 -15.98 -7.05
CA GLU A 51 9.65 -16.55 -5.76
C GLU A 51 8.13 -16.65 -5.79
N VAL A 52 7.63 -17.87 -6.01
CA VAL A 52 6.23 -18.16 -5.84
C VAL A 52 6.07 -18.00 -4.35
N LYS A 53 5.74 -16.76 -3.92
CA LYS A 53 5.24 -16.52 -2.58
C LYS A 53 4.10 -17.51 -2.43
N LEU A 54 4.36 -18.58 -1.69
CA LEU A 54 3.37 -19.57 -1.34
C LEU A 54 2.17 -18.79 -0.83
N VAL A 55 1.07 -18.82 -1.58
CA VAL A 55 -0.19 -18.28 -1.07
C VAL A 55 -0.50 -19.14 0.14
N PRO A 56 -0.56 -18.58 1.36
CA PRO A 56 -0.74 -19.39 2.56
C PRO A 56 -2.04 -20.19 2.42
N VAL A 57 -1.92 -21.51 2.44
CA VAL A 57 -3.05 -22.44 2.36
C VAL A 57 -3.53 -22.66 3.78
N GLY A 58 -4.35 -21.72 4.26
CA GLY A 58 -4.87 -21.74 5.62
C GLY A 58 -6.16 -20.93 5.75
N PRO A 59 -6.95 -21.14 6.80
CA PRO A 59 -8.17 -20.38 7.01
C PRO A 59 -7.83 -18.91 7.24
N ARG A 60 -8.47 -18.04 6.45
CA ARG A 60 -8.24 -16.58 6.51
C ARG A 60 -8.57 -16.04 7.90
N THR A 61 -7.62 -15.34 8.48
CA THR A 61 -7.68 -14.85 9.86
C THR A 61 -7.45 -13.34 9.88
N VAL A 62 -8.27 -12.61 10.60
CA VAL A 62 -8.07 -11.17 10.82
C VAL A 62 -7.78 -10.90 12.29
N VAL A 63 -6.86 -9.99 12.56
CA VAL A 63 -6.45 -9.60 13.91
C VAL A 63 -6.76 -8.13 14.11
N PHE A 64 -7.52 -7.84 15.16
CA PHE A 64 -7.80 -6.49 15.59
C PHE A 64 -7.42 -6.31 17.05
N ALA A 65 -6.76 -5.21 17.37
CA ALA A 65 -6.60 -4.76 18.75
C ALA A 65 -7.23 -3.38 18.94
N ALA A 66 -7.91 -3.19 20.07
CA ALA A 66 -8.47 -1.89 20.42
C ALA A 66 -8.22 -1.57 21.90
N PRO A 67 -7.98 -0.29 22.22
CA PRO A 67 -7.79 0.14 23.59
C PRO A 67 -9.14 0.18 24.33
N ARG A 68 -9.17 -0.37 25.54
CA ARG A 68 -10.24 -0.11 26.52
C ARG A 68 -10.05 1.27 27.17
N PRO A 69 -11.09 1.84 27.81
CA PRO A 69 -10.97 3.10 28.53
C PRO A 69 -9.76 3.11 29.47
N GLY A 70 -8.90 4.13 29.33
CA GLY A 70 -7.67 4.28 30.09
C GLY A 70 -6.41 3.68 29.46
N ALA A 71 -6.51 2.98 28.33
CA ALA A 71 -5.36 2.53 27.54
C ALA A 71 -5.09 3.45 26.34
N SER A 72 -3.81 3.55 25.94
CA SER A 72 -3.39 4.32 24.77
C SER A 72 -3.68 3.59 23.45
N PRO A 73 -4.17 4.28 22.38
CA PRO A 73 -4.28 3.71 21.04
C PRO A 73 -2.96 3.16 20.50
N ALA A 74 -1.83 3.85 20.76
CA ALA A 74 -0.51 3.40 20.32
C ALA A 74 -0.12 2.04 20.93
N SER A 75 -0.54 1.76 22.17
CA SER A 75 -0.33 0.44 22.79
C SER A 75 -1.16 -0.65 22.13
N ALA A 76 -2.35 -0.33 21.61
CA ALA A 76 -3.19 -1.26 20.88
C ALA A 76 -2.60 -1.57 19.50
N GLU A 77 -2.16 -0.56 18.77
CA GLU A 77 -1.49 -0.72 17.47
C GLU A 77 -0.23 -1.61 17.59
N ALA A 78 0.66 -1.30 18.54
CA ALA A 78 1.87 -2.08 18.77
C ALA A 78 1.58 -3.55 19.09
N LEU A 79 0.52 -3.82 19.87
CA LEU A 79 0.12 -5.17 20.22
C LEU A 79 -0.52 -5.91 19.04
N GLN A 80 -1.32 -5.23 18.21
CA GLN A 80 -1.87 -5.79 16.98
C GLN A 80 -0.76 -6.18 16.01
N GLU A 81 0.23 -5.31 15.82
CA GLU A 81 1.36 -5.54 14.92
C GLU A 81 2.18 -6.75 15.39
N GLU A 82 2.51 -6.81 16.68
CA GLU A 82 3.24 -7.94 17.27
C GLU A 82 2.48 -9.27 17.12
N LEU A 83 1.18 -9.29 17.44
CA LEU A 83 0.36 -10.48 17.33
C LEU A 83 0.19 -10.92 15.88
N SER A 84 -0.01 -9.97 14.97
CA SER A 84 -0.08 -10.23 13.53
C SER A 84 1.25 -10.78 13.01
N ARG A 85 2.39 -10.22 13.44
CA ARG A 85 3.72 -10.72 13.06
C ARG A 85 3.93 -12.17 13.49
N LEU A 86 3.59 -12.49 14.74
CA LEU A 86 3.75 -13.84 15.29
C LEU A 86 2.85 -14.87 14.59
N LEU A 87 1.62 -14.48 14.25
CA LEU A 87 0.70 -15.33 13.50
C LEU A 87 1.10 -15.47 12.04
N ALA A 88 1.57 -14.39 11.39
CA ALA A 88 2.08 -14.41 10.02
C ALA A 88 3.33 -15.30 9.85
N ALA A 89 4.12 -15.47 10.91
CA ALA A 89 5.26 -16.39 10.91
C ALA A 89 4.85 -17.87 10.87
N LYS A 90 3.57 -18.20 11.04
CA LYS A 90 3.04 -19.57 10.96
C LYS A 90 2.61 -19.87 9.51
N PRO A 91 3.10 -20.95 8.89
CA PRO A 91 2.81 -21.25 7.48
C PRO A 91 1.33 -21.55 7.21
N ASP A 92 0.60 -22.03 8.22
CA ASP A 92 -0.80 -22.46 8.12
C ASP A 92 -1.81 -21.34 8.44
N VAL A 93 -1.34 -20.11 8.65
CA VAL A 93 -2.19 -18.95 8.96
C VAL A 93 -2.13 -17.94 7.82
N ALA A 94 -3.28 -17.75 7.15
CA ALA A 94 -3.43 -16.72 6.13
C ALA A 94 -4.01 -15.45 6.77
N LEU A 95 -3.18 -14.43 7.06
CA LEU A 95 -3.70 -13.17 7.55
C LEU A 95 -4.38 -12.36 6.45
N VAL A 96 -5.51 -11.72 6.79
CA VAL A 96 -6.17 -10.77 5.90
C VAL A 96 -5.35 -9.50 5.81
N ASP A 97 -4.95 -9.16 4.59
CA ASP A 97 -4.36 -7.86 4.27
C ASP A 97 -5.47 -6.80 4.15
N LEU A 98 -5.55 -5.91 5.15
CA LEU A 98 -6.53 -4.82 5.16
C LEU A 98 -6.33 -3.83 4.00
N ALA A 99 -5.11 -3.67 3.48
CA ALA A 99 -4.85 -2.81 2.34
C ALA A 99 -5.42 -3.39 1.04
N ALA A 100 -5.49 -4.72 0.93
CA ALA A 100 -6.18 -5.40 -0.16
C ALA A 100 -7.70 -5.29 -0.05
N VAL A 101 -8.25 -5.24 1.17
CA VAL A 101 -9.72 -5.13 1.40
C VAL A 101 -10.22 -3.70 1.25
N PHE A 102 -9.43 -2.72 1.68
CA PHE A 102 -9.72 -1.29 1.52
C PHE A 102 -8.63 -0.64 0.65
N PRO A 103 -8.60 -0.96 -0.66
CA PRO A 103 -7.64 -0.36 -1.55
C PRO A 103 -7.86 1.17 -1.60
N PRO A 104 -6.81 1.95 -1.88
CA PRO A 104 -7.00 3.36 -2.21
C PRO A 104 -8.00 3.48 -3.38
N PRO A 105 -8.81 4.56 -3.42
CA PRO A 105 -9.78 4.75 -4.49
C PRO A 105 -9.11 4.67 -5.85
N ALA A 106 -9.79 4.04 -6.81
CA ALA A 106 -9.29 3.93 -8.18
C ALA A 106 -9.07 5.33 -8.76
N PRO A 107 -8.00 5.54 -9.54
CA PRO A 107 -7.75 6.83 -10.15
C PRO A 107 -8.91 7.19 -11.10
N ALA A 108 -9.39 8.43 -11.04
CA ALA A 108 -10.47 8.86 -11.91
C ALA A 108 -10.05 8.83 -13.39
N SER A 109 -11.01 8.65 -14.30
CA SER A 109 -10.71 8.53 -15.73
C SER A 109 -10.21 9.86 -16.31
N VAL A 110 -9.13 9.81 -17.09
CA VAL A 110 -8.65 10.94 -17.91
C VAL A 110 -9.18 10.91 -19.35
N ALA A 111 -10.18 10.07 -19.64
CA ALA A 111 -10.70 9.90 -20.99
C ALA A 111 -11.28 11.19 -21.59
N GLU A 112 -11.91 12.04 -20.77
CA GLU A 112 -12.38 13.35 -21.21
C GLU A 112 -11.21 14.25 -21.64
N ALA A 113 -10.14 14.28 -20.85
CA ALA A 113 -8.93 15.05 -21.16
C ALA A 113 -8.24 14.54 -22.43
N ASP A 114 -8.16 13.21 -22.59
CA ASP A 114 -7.61 12.56 -23.79
C ASP A 114 -8.43 12.91 -25.04
N ALA A 115 -9.77 12.91 -24.94
CA ALA A 115 -10.64 13.28 -26.05
C ALA A 115 -10.48 14.76 -26.45
N LEU A 116 -10.44 15.67 -25.47
CA LEU A 116 -10.20 17.10 -25.70
C LEU A 116 -8.83 17.34 -26.36
N PHE A 117 -7.81 16.60 -25.95
CA PHE A 117 -6.47 16.70 -26.53
C PHE A 117 -6.45 16.23 -28.00
N GLU A 118 -7.10 15.12 -28.32
CA GLU A 118 -7.18 14.63 -29.72
C GLU A 118 -8.04 15.54 -30.61
N GLU A 119 -9.13 16.12 -30.09
CA GLU A 119 -9.87 17.18 -30.79
C GLU A 119 -8.98 18.41 -31.07
N GLY A 120 -8.19 18.84 -30.08
CA GLY A 120 -7.24 19.93 -30.24
C GLY A 120 -6.19 19.66 -31.31
N LYS A 121 -5.67 18.43 -31.39
CA LYS A 121 -4.76 18.00 -32.46
C LYS A 121 -5.40 18.08 -33.84
N GLY A 122 -6.64 17.61 -33.98
CA GLY A 122 -7.37 17.73 -35.24
C GLY A 122 -7.54 19.18 -35.70
N LEU A 123 -7.78 20.12 -34.78
CA LEU A 123 -7.84 21.55 -35.10
C LEU A 123 -6.47 22.14 -35.44
N TYR A 124 -5.43 21.72 -34.71
CA TYR A 124 -4.05 22.13 -34.97
C TYR A 124 -3.59 21.72 -36.37
N ASP A 125 -3.84 20.46 -36.74
CA ASP A 125 -3.48 19.90 -38.06
C ASP A 125 -4.25 20.59 -39.20
N ASN A 126 -5.45 21.09 -38.92
CA ASN A 126 -6.27 21.87 -39.85
C ASN A 126 -5.92 23.37 -39.88
N LEU A 127 -4.85 23.79 -39.17
CA LEU A 127 -4.39 25.18 -39.07
C LEU A 127 -5.44 26.14 -38.47
N ASP A 128 -6.22 25.66 -37.49
CA ASP A 128 -7.10 26.48 -36.65
C ASP A 128 -6.48 26.63 -35.24
N PRO A 129 -5.46 27.49 -35.08
CA PRO A 129 -4.70 27.59 -33.84
C PRO A 129 -5.50 28.16 -32.67
N GLU A 130 -6.49 29.02 -32.93
CA GLU A 130 -7.33 29.60 -31.88
C GLU A 130 -8.24 28.53 -31.25
N ALA A 131 -8.95 27.75 -32.08
CA ALA A 131 -9.79 26.68 -31.59
C ALA A 131 -8.96 25.54 -30.98
N ALA A 132 -7.81 25.22 -31.57
CA ALA A 132 -6.87 24.25 -31.02
C ALA A 132 -6.37 24.66 -29.62
N ALA A 133 -5.96 25.92 -29.45
CA ALA A 133 -5.53 26.44 -28.15
C ALA A 133 -6.63 26.29 -27.08
N ALA A 134 -7.88 26.61 -27.42
CA ALA A 134 -9.00 26.42 -26.49
C ALA A 134 -9.16 24.95 -26.05
N LYS A 135 -9.04 24.00 -26.98
CA LYS A 135 -9.12 22.56 -26.68
C LYS A 135 -7.95 22.05 -25.85
N PHE A 136 -6.72 22.48 -26.15
CA PHE A 136 -5.55 22.09 -25.35
C PHE A 136 -5.58 22.65 -23.94
N LEU A 137 -6.08 23.89 -23.76
CA LEU A 137 -6.32 24.45 -22.43
C LEU A 137 -7.35 23.63 -21.65
N ALA A 138 -8.49 23.32 -22.27
CA ALA A 138 -9.52 22.48 -21.66
C ALA A 138 -8.99 21.08 -21.29
N ALA A 139 -8.17 20.48 -22.15
CA ALA A 139 -7.51 19.20 -21.87
C ALA A 139 -6.56 19.32 -20.67
N ALA A 140 -5.72 20.37 -20.60
CA ALA A 140 -4.82 20.61 -19.48
C ALA A 140 -5.58 20.79 -18.15
N GLU A 141 -6.69 21.53 -18.16
CA GLU A 141 -7.57 21.69 -16.99
C GLU A 141 -8.22 20.37 -16.57
N ALA A 142 -8.68 19.56 -17.53
CA ALA A 142 -9.26 18.25 -17.27
C ALA A 142 -8.22 17.28 -16.66
N TYR A 143 -6.99 17.26 -17.18
CA TYR A 143 -5.88 16.51 -16.58
C TYR A 143 -5.60 16.94 -15.14
N GLN A 144 -5.64 18.25 -14.87
CA GLN A 144 -5.45 18.79 -13.52
C GLN A 144 -6.63 18.52 -12.58
N LYS A 145 -7.79 18.05 -13.03
CA LYS A 145 -8.86 17.60 -12.12
C LYS A 145 -8.60 16.20 -11.56
N HIS A 146 -7.74 15.43 -12.22
CA HIS A 146 -7.50 14.01 -11.92
C HIS A 146 -5.99 13.67 -11.84
N PRO A 147 -5.23 14.31 -10.93
CA PRO A 147 -3.78 14.09 -10.80
C PRO A 147 -3.40 12.66 -10.42
N GLU A 148 -4.31 11.88 -9.85
CA GLU A 148 -4.11 10.47 -9.49
C GLU A 148 -3.91 9.55 -10.70
N ALA A 149 -4.53 9.89 -11.84
CA ALA A 149 -4.41 9.18 -13.11
C ALA A 149 -3.41 9.83 -14.08
N LEU A 150 -2.89 11.01 -13.70
CA LEU A 150 -2.14 11.86 -14.61
C LEU A 150 -0.74 11.31 -14.88
N LYS A 151 -0.43 11.14 -16.16
CA LYS A 151 0.96 10.98 -16.62
C LYS A 151 1.56 12.36 -16.88
N PRO A 152 2.76 12.68 -16.35
CA PRO A 152 3.39 14.00 -16.49
C PRO A 152 3.53 14.43 -17.95
N GLU A 153 3.84 13.47 -18.80
CA GLU A 153 4.06 13.68 -20.23
C GLU A 153 2.76 14.12 -20.93
N ARG A 154 1.59 13.66 -20.47
CA ARG A 154 0.30 14.06 -21.04
C ARG A 154 -0.03 15.52 -20.74
N LEU A 155 0.12 15.94 -19.48
CA LEU A 155 -0.08 17.35 -19.13
C LEU A 155 0.95 18.24 -19.83
N ALA A 156 2.21 17.81 -19.86
CA ALA A 156 3.28 18.56 -20.50
C ALA A 156 3.04 18.72 -22.01
N ASN A 157 2.57 17.66 -22.69
CA ASN A 157 2.18 17.73 -24.10
C ASN A 157 0.98 18.65 -24.33
N ALA A 158 -0.05 18.62 -23.49
CA ALA A 158 -1.18 19.55 -23.60
C ALA A 158 -0.71 21.01 -23.57
N PHE A 159 0.22 21.34 -22.66
CA PHE A 159 0.80 22.68 -22.59
C PHE A 159 1.76 23.01 -23.74
N LEU A 160 2.54 22.03 -24.24
CA LEU A 160 3.39 22.21 -25.41
C LEU A 160 2.55 22.55 -26.65
N PHE A 161 1.50 21.77 -26.92
CA PHE A 161 0.59 22.02 -28.02
C PHE A 161 -0.17 23.35 -27.85
N LEU A 162 -0.62 23.68 -26.63
CA LEU A 162 -1.20 25.00 -26.33
C LEU A 162 -0.24 26.15 -26.69
N GLY A 163 1.02 26.05 -26.26
CA GLY A 163 2.03 27.07 -26.57
C GLY A 163 2.36 27.15 -28.06
N ALA A 164 2.40 26.00 -28.76
CA ALA A 164 2.59 25.96 -30.20
C ALA A 164 1.42 26.62 -30.96
N SER A 165 0.18 26.33 -30.57
CA SER A 165 -1.01 26.98 -31.12
C SER A 165 -1.00 28.49 -30.88
N GLN A 166 -0.63 28.93 -29.68
CA GLN A 166 -0.50 30.34 -29.34
C GLN A 166 0.58 31.05 -30.17
N LEU A 167 1.72 30.40 -30.44
CA LEU A 167 2.72 30.97 -31.34
C LEU A 167 2.19 31.15 -32.76
N LEU A 168 1.47 30.14 -33.29
CA LEU A 168 0.83 30.24 -34.60
C LEU A 168 -0.19 31.39 -34.67
N ASN A 169 -0.86 31.69 -33.55
CA ASN A 169 -1.79 32.82 -33.43
C ASN A 169 -1.09 34.18 -33.16
N GLY A 170 0.25 34.22 -33.09
CA GLY A 170 1.02 35.43 -32.79
C GLY A 170 1.08 35.81 -31.30
N GLU A 171 0.59 34.97 -30.40
CA GLU A 171 0.52 35.21 -28.95
C GLU A 171 1.79 34.76 -28.21
N ALA A 172 2.95 35.30 -28.60
CA ALA A 172 4.25 34.85 -28.11
C ALA A 172 4.39 34.83 -26.56
N LYS A 173 3.83 35.83 -25.87
CA LYS A 173 3.87 35.89 -24.39
C LYS A 173 3.00 34.81 -23.73
N ALA A 174 1.88 34.46 -24.34
CA ALA A 174 1.04 33.38 -23.84
C ALA A 174 1.75 32.04 -24.04
N ALA A 175 2.33 31.84 -25.23
CA ALA A 175 3.08 30.63 -25.56
C ALA A 175 4.25 30.37 -24.59
N GLN A 176 5.02 31.39 -24.25
CA GLN A 176 6.11 31.28 -23.26
C GLN A 176 5.61 30.75 -21.92
N ARG A 177 4.46 31.24 -21.42
CA ARG A 177 3.86 30.75 -20.17
C ARG A 177 3.44 29.29 -20.28
N SER A 178 2.83 28.92 -21.40
CA SER A 178 2.43 27.54 -21.68
C SER A 178 3.64 26.60 -21.74
N PHE A 179 4.75 27.01 -22.38
CA PHE A 179 5.99 26.21 -22.39
C PHE A 179 6.61 26.08 -21.00
N LEU A 180 6.60 27.12 -20.18
CA LEU A 180 7.04 27.02 -18.78
C LEU A 180 6.17 26.04 -17.98
N GLN A 181 4.85 26.02 -18.21
CA GLN A 181 3.96 25.04 -17.61
C GLN A 181 4.26 23.61 -18.10
N ALA A 182 4.56 23.44 -19.39
CA ALA A 182 4.98 22.15 -19.94
C ALA A 182 6.27 21.63 -19.27
N LEU A 183 7.27 22.51 -19.13
CA LEU A 183 8.54 22.18 -18.46
C LEU A 183 8.37 21.91 -16.96
N SER A 184 7.44 22.59 -16.29
CA SER A 184 7.12 22.31 -14.89
C SER A 184 6.49 20.92 -14.69
N ALA A 185 5.69 20.46 -15.66
CA ALA A 185 5.10 19.12 -15.63
C ALA A 185 6.12 18.05 -16.05
N SER A 186 6.94 18.32 -17.07
CA SER A 186 7.99 17.41 -17.52
C SER A 186 9.24 18.17 -17.99
N PRO A 187 10.27 18.30 -17.14
CA PRO A 187 11.50 19.03 -17.48
C PRO A 187 12.28 18.42 -18.65
N THR A 188 12.10 17.12 -18.90
CA THR A 188 12.76 16.36 -19.97
C THR A 188 12.00 16.37 -21.29
N LEU A 189 10.86 17.08 -21.37
CA LEU A 189 10.07 17.17 -22.59
C LEU A 189 10.90 17.83 -23.71
N GLN A 190 10.77 17.31 -24.93
CA GLN A 190 11.33 17.89 -26.15
C GLN A 190 10.26 17.90 -27.24
N PRO A 191 10.04 19.03 -27.94
CA PRO A 191 9.15 19.08 -29.09
C PRO A 191 9.66 18.19 -30.22
N ASP A 192 8.80 17.35 -30.80
CA ASP A 192 9.16 16.54 -31.98
C ASP A 192 9.38 17.46 -33.20
N PRO A 193 10.56 17.43 -33.84
CA PRO A 193 10.86 18.29 -34.97
C PRO A 193 10.03 18.00 -36.23
N ASN A 194 9.39 16.83 -36.31
CA ASN A 194 8.48 16.50 -37.40
C ASN A 194 7.07 17.04 -37.19
N LEU A 195 6.69 17.32 -35.93
CA LEU A 195 5.39 17.87 -35.57
C LEU A 195 5.43 19.39 -35.41
N PHE A 196 6.55 19.93 -34.95
CA PHE A 196 6.68 21.34 -34.61
C PHE A 196 7.76 22.02 -35.47
N GLY A 197 7.40 23.14 -36.08
CA GLY A 197 8.31 23.96 -36.86
C GLY A 197 9.42 24.61 -36.02
N THR A 198 10.42 25.16 -36.71
CA THR A 198 11.62 25.77 -36.10
C THR A 198 11.29 26.85 -35.07
N ASP A 199 10.22 27.62 -35.27
CA ASP A 199 9.82 28.70 -34.36
C ASP A 199 9.43 28.15 -32.98
N VAL A 200 8.66 27.06 -32.94
CA VAL A 200 8.26 26.38 -31.71
C VAL A 200 9.48 25.74 -31.03
N GLN A 201 10.34 25.06 -31.81
CA GLN A 201 11.55 24.44 -31.29
C GLN A 201 12.48 25.49 -30.63
N THR A 202 12.67 26.63 -31.28
CA THR A 202 13.51 27.73 -30.79
C THR A 202 12.91 28.32 -29.52
N ALA A 203 11.63 28.71 -29.55
CA ALA A 203 10.95 29.30 -28.40
C ALA A 203 10.91 28.35 -27.19
N PHE A 204 10.69 27.05 -27.41
CA PHE A 204 10.71 26.06 -26.34
C PHE A 204 12.11 25.88 -25.75
N THR A 205 13.15 25.84 -26.60
CA THR A 205 14.55 25.73 -26.16
C THR A 205 14.96 26.93 -25.30
N ASP A 206 14.56 28.15 -25.70
CA ASP A 206 14.80 29.36 -24.92
C ASP A 206 14.15 29.26 -23.54
N MET A 207 12.91 28.76 -23.47
CA MET A 207 12.21 28.54 -22.20
C MET A 207 12.85 27.44 -21.35
N GLN A 208 13.38 26.37 -21.96
CA GLN A 208 14.10 25.32 -21.25
C GLN A 208 15.39 25.85 -20.60
N GLN A 209 16.12 26.72 -21.30
CA GLN A 209 17.31 27.37 -20.75
C GLN A 209 16.95 28.28 -19.58
N GLU A 210 15.90 29.09 -19.71
CA GLU A 210 15.43 29.97 -18.65
C GLU A 210 14.98 29.18 -17.42
N PHE A 211 14.17 28.15 -17.63
CA PHE A 211 13.69 27.25 -16.57
C PHE A 211 14.85 26.58 -15.81
N SER A 212 15.90 26.18 -16.53
CA SER A 212 17.08 25.53 -15.92
C SER A 212 17.97 26.50 -15.12
N ARG A 213 17.90 27.81 -15.38
CA ARG A 213 18.65 28.84 -14.63
C ARG A 213 17.99 29.19 -13.31
N GLN A 214 16.70 28.94 -13.16
CA GLN A 214 15.99 29.22 -11.92
C GLN A 214 16.37 28.19 -10.85
N PRO A 215 16.81 28.63 -9.65
CA PRO A 215 17.12 27.68 -8.59
C PRO A 215 15.85 26.90 -8.20
N PRO A 216 15.96 25.60 -7.94
CA PRO A 216 14.80 24.84 -7.49
C PRO A 216 14.33 25.35 -6.11
N GLY A 217 13.05 25.19 -5.84
CA GLY A 217 12.49 25.32 -4.50
C GLY A 217 12.48 23.98 -3.77
N THR A 218 12.01 24.03 -2.53
CA THR A 218 11.92 22.88 -1.64
C THR A 218 10.47 22.72 -1.16
N LEU A 219 9.90 21.53 -1.26
CA LEU A 219 8.60 21.19 -0.73
C LEU A 219 8.76 20.20 0.44
N ALA A 220 8.25 20.56 1.62
CA ALA A 220 8.17 19.66 2.77
C ALA A 220 6.73 19.17 2.94
N ILE A 221 6.53 17.84 2.98
CA ILE A 221 5.21 17.21 3.01
C ILE A 221 5.09 16.35 4.27
N ASP A 222 4.14 16.67 5.14
CA ASP A 222 3.76 15.84 6.29
C ASP A 222 2.26 15.50 6.19
N SER A 223 1.77 14.49 6.92
CA SER A 223 0.35 14.20 6.99
C SER A 223 -0.06 13.72 8.37
N SER A 224 -1.32 13.98 8.72
CA SER A 224 -1.95 13.39 9.90
C SER A 224 -3.05 12.43 9.47
N PRO A 225 -2.91 11.10 9.66
CA PRO A 225 -1.75 10.38 10.21
C PRO A 225 -0.56 10.26 9.22
N ARG A 226 0.63 9.98 9.76
CA ARG A 226 1.90 9.80 9.01
C ARG A 226 2.02 8.44 8.35
N GLY A 227 2.76 8.34 7.24
CA GLY A 227 2.91 7.11 6.46
C GLY A 227 1.93 7.04 5.28
N ALA A 228 1.47 8.20 4.80
CA ALA A 228 0.70 8.29 3.57
C ALA A 228 1.65 8.24 2.37
N ALA A 229 1.31 7.48 1.34
CA ALA A 229 2.02 7.48 0.07
C ALA A 229 1.81 8.80 -0.65
N VAL A 230 2.91 9.41 -1.08
CA VAL A 230 2.94 10.71 -1.74
C VAL A 230 3.34 10.52 -3.18
N ARG A 231 2.53 11.07 -4.07
CA ARG A 231 2.79 11.21 -5.49
C ARG A 231 2.84 12.70 -5.84
N VAL A 232 3.89 13.13 -6.51
CA VAL A 232 4.05 14.51 -6.99
C VAL A 232 4.23 14.48 -8.48
N ASP A 233 3.48 15.31 -9.21
CA ASP A 233 3.50 15.32 -10.67
C ASP A 233 3.39 13.89 -11.23
N GLY A 234 2.37 13.14 -10.82
CA GLY A 234 2.14 11.76 -11.29
C GLY A 234 3.21 10.72 -10.93
N ARG A 235 4.29 11.08 -10.22
CA ARG A 235 5.41 10.20 -9.85
C ARG A 235 5.41 9.90 -8.34
N ASP A 236 5.59 8.63 -7.98
CA ASP A 236 5.66 8.23 -6.56
C ASP A 236 7.00 8.71 -5.97
N VAL A 237 6.94 9.54 -4.93
CA VAL A 237 8.13 10.15 -4.29
C VAL A 237 8.47 9.55 -2.92
N GLY A 238 7.53 8.84 -2.29
CA GLY A 238 7.76 8.16 -1.01
C GLY A 238 6.57 8.19 -0.06
N LEU A 239 6.84 8.08 1.25
CA LEU A 239 5.84 8.12 2.32
C LEU A 239 6.05 9.34 3.22
N THR A 240 4.99 9.92 3.79
CA THR A 240 5.10 11.01 4.78
C THR A 240 5.70 10.53 6.11
N PRO A 241 6.51 11.36 6.80
CA PRO A 241 6.94 12.71 6.43
C PRO A 241 8.09 12.73 5.41
N LEU A 242 7.97 13.60 4.40
CA LEU A 242 9.02 13.93 3.44
C LEU A 242 9.55 15.34 3.75
N PRO A 243 10.69 15.47 4.44
CA PRO A 243 11.15 16.75 4.98
C PRO A 243 11.70 17.70 3.92
N GLU A 244 12.16 17.18 2.78
CA GLU A 244 12.80 17.93 1.70
C GLU A 244 12.59 17.22 0.35
N LEU A 245 11.75 17.80 -0.51
CA LEU A 245 11.59 17.42 -1.91
C LEU A 245 11.94 18.60 -2.80
N THR A 246 13.01 18.47 -3.59
CA THR A 246 13.45 19.53 -4.51
C THR A 246 12.60 19.52 -5.77
N LEU A 247 11.95 20.66 -6.08
CA LEU A 247 11.11 20.83 -7.26
C LEU A 247 11.44 22.18 -7.91
N HIS A 248 11.24 22.28 -9.22
CA HIS A 248 11.35 23.57 -9.87
C HIS A 248 10.23 24.52 -9.41
N GLY A 249 10.39 25.82 -9.68
CA GLY A 249 9.33 26.78 -9.40
C GLY A 249 8.09 26.46 -10.23
N GLY A 250 6.93 26.34 -9.59
CA GLY A 250 5.72 25.91 -10.27
C GLY A 250 4.59 25.48 -9.35
N ARG A 251 3.44 25.18 -9.96
CA ARG A 251 2.29 24.59 -9.28
C ARG A 251 2.34 23.08 -9.50
N HIS A 252 2.55 22.32 -8.44
CA HIS A 252 2.75 20.87 -8.52
C HIS A 252 1.54 20.13 -7.96
N PRO A 253 0.82 19.29 -8.73
CA PRO A 253 -0.14 18.34 -8.17
C PRO A 253 0.54 17.38 -7.19
N VAL A 254 0.03 17.34 -5.96
CA VAL A 254 0.42 16.40 -4.92
C VAL A 254 -0.78 15.56 -4.53
N VAL A 255 -0.66 14.24 -4.66
CA VAL A 255 -1.66 13.27 -4.23
C VAL A 255 -1.11 12.51 -3.03
N LEU A 256 -1.83 12.57 -1.92
CA LEU A 256 -1.55 11.78 -0.73
C LEU A 256 -2.61 10.70 -0.62
N SER A 257 -2.17 9.45 -0.48
CA SER A 257 -3.04 8.30 -0.35
C SER A 257 -2.59 7.41 0.81
N ARG A 258 -3.55 6.90 1.57
CA ARG A 258 -3.28 5.96 2.67
C ARG A 258 -4.43 4.94 2.71
N PRO A 259 -4.14 3.63 2.85
CA PRO A 259 -5.19 2.62 2.97
C PRO A 259 -6.18 2.94 4.09
N GLY A 260 -7.48 2.87 3.79
CA GLY A 260 -8.56 3.22 4.74
C GLY A 260 -8.86 4.72 4.88
N TYR A 261 -8.16 5.59 4.15
CA TYR A 261 -8.36 7.04 4.17
C TYR A 261 -8.73 7.57 2.78
N GLN A 262 -9.45 8.69 2.76
CA GLN A 262 -9.72 9.44 1.55
C GLN A 262 -8.43 10.08 1.04
N ALA A 263 -8.17 9.95 -0.26
CA ALA A 263 -7.02 10.58 -0.89
C ALA A 263 -7.18 12.11 -0.87
N VAL A 264 -6.09 12.81 -0.58
CA VAL A 264 -6.06 14.28 -0.60
C VAL A 264 -5.26 14.74 -1.80
N ILE A 265 -5.85 15.65 -2.57
CA ILE A 265 -5.24 16.30 -3.72
C ILE A 265 -4.93 17.75 -3.34
N ALA A 266 -3.68 18.15 -3.51
CA ALA A 266 -3.23 19.52 -3.25
C ALA A 266 -2.41 20.06 -4.42
N TYR A 267 -2.38 21.38 -4.55
CA TYR A 267 -1.59 22.07 -5.58
C TYR A 267 -0.70 23.14 -4.95
N PRO A 268 0.32 22.77 -4.15
CA PRO A 268 1.26 23.73 -3.61
C PRO A 268 1.94 24.52 -4.73
N GLN A 269 2.04 25.84 -4.51
CA GLN A 269 2.90 26.70 -5.31
C GLN A 269 4.31 26.64 -4.71
N VAL A 270 5.25 26.04 -5.43
CA VAL A 270 6.66 26.04 -5.08
C VAL A 270 7.30 27.27 -5.71
N ALA A 271 7.86 28.14 -4.88
CA ALA A 271 8.64 29.28 -5.34
C ALA A 271 10.12 28.90 -5.46
N SER A 272 10.76 29.40 -6.52
CA SER A 272 12.19 29.20 -6.77
C SER A 272 13.03 29.63 -5.56
N GLY A 273 13.91 28.76 -5.09
CA GLY A 273 14.78 29.00 -3.93
C GLY A 273 14.07 29.10 -2.57
N GLN A 274 12.76 28.85 -2.48
CA GLN A 274 12.02 28.92 -1.22
C GLN A 274 11.52 27.55 -0.74
N ARG A 275 11.29 27.46 0.57
CA ARG A 275 10.69 26.30 1.22
C ARG A 275 9.17 26.49 1.36
N THR A 276 8.40 25.59 0.75
CA THR A 276 6.94 25.47 0.89
C THR A 276 6.62 24.27 1.78
N GLU A 277 5.61 24.38 2.65
CA GLU A 277 5.16 23.28 3.50
C GLU A 277 3.72 22.86 3.20
N LEU A 278 3.46 21.56 3.19
CA LEU A 278 2.14 20.96 2.98
C LEU A 278 1.87 19.95 4.10
N LYS A 279 0.80 20.19 4.89
CA LYS A 279 0.44 19.37 6.07
C LYS A 279 -1.04 18.98 6.10
N PRO A 280 -1.55 18.21 5.12
CA PRO A 280 -2.94 17.78 5.09
C PRO A 280 -3.29 16.81 6.24
N SER A 281 -4.53 16.93 6.69
CA SER A 281 -5.17 15.91 7.53
C SER A 281 -5.94 14.97 6.61
N LEU A 282 -5.71 13.66 6.76
CA LEU A 282 -6.45 12.66 5.99
C LEU A 282 -7.70 12.25 6.76
N GLU A 283 -8.83 12.25 6.06
CA GLU A 283 -10.09 11.77 6.60
C GLU A 283 -10.22 10.27 6.37
N MET A 284 -10.67 9.54 7.39
CA MET A 284 -10.88 8.10 7.28
C MET A 284 -12.14 7.83 6.44
N LEU A 285 -12.10 6.80 5.60
CA LEU A 285 -13.27 6.41 4.83
C LEU A 285 -14.42 6.00 5.77
N PRO A 286 -15.68 6.36 5.49
CA PRO A 286 -16.82 6.00 6.35
C PRO A 286 -16.90 4.50 6.64
N GLU A 287 -16.54 3.71 5.64
CA GLU A 287 -16.46 2.25 5.71
C GLU A 287 -15.45 1.74 6.75
N MET A 288 -14.28 2.37 6.82
CA MET A 288 -13.23 2.04 7.78
C MET A 288 -13.62 2.52 9.19
N THR A 289 -14.24 3.70 9.30
CA THR A 289 -14.77 4.20 10.57
C THR A 289 -15.82 3.25 11.17
N ALA A 290 -16.73 2.73 10.34
CA ALA A 290 -17.74 1.75 10.77
C ALA A 290 -17.11 0.41 11.21
N LEU A 291 -16.06 -0.03 10.50
CA LEU A 291 -15.30 -1.22 10.87
C LEU A 291 -14.65 -1.05 12.25
N LEU A 292 -13.94 0.04 12.49
CA LEU A 292 -13.26 0.30 13.76
C LEU A 292 -14.27 0.47 14.91
N ALA A 293 -15.43 1.09 14.67
CA ALA A 293 -16.50 1.17 15.67
C ALA A 293 -17.01 -0.22 16.06
N THR A 294 -17.15 -1.13 15.08
CA THR A 294 -17.55 -2.52 15.33
C THR A 294 -16.49 -3.27 16.15
N VAL A 295 -15.21 -3.09 15.83
CA VAL A 295 -14.10 -3.66 16.59
C VAL A 295 -14.09 -3.12 18.03
N ALA A 296 -14.27 -1.82 18.22
CA ALA A 296 -14.32 -1.20 19.55
C ALA A 296 -15.49 -1.75 20.39
N GLN A 297 -16.66 -1.93 19.77
CA GLN A 297 -17.80 -2.54 20.44
C GLN A 297 -17.53 -4.02 20.79
N ALA A 298 -16.94 -4.78 19.87
CA ALA A 298 -16.64 -6.19 20.07
C ALA A 298 -15.53 -6.44 21.11
N THR A 299 -14.63 -5.49 21.32
CA THR A 299 -13.53 -5.52 22.31
C THR A 299 -13.90 -4.93 23.68
N SER A 300 -15.11 -4.39 23.80
CA SER A 300 -15.67 -3.93 25.07
C SER A 300 -15.89 -5.09 26.05
N GLU A 301 -16.08 -4.77 27.33
CA GLU A 301 -16.41 -5.78 28.35
C GLU A 301 -17.68 -6.56 27.99
N GLN A 302 -18.73 -5.85 27.54
CA GLN A 302 -19.98 -6.49 27.10
C GLN A 302 -19.77 -7.41 25.89
N GLY A 303 -18.93 -6.99 24.93
CA GLY A 303 -18.58 -7.80 23.77
C GLY A 303 -17.83 -9.08 24.16
N PHE A 304 -16.97 -9.00 25.17
CA PHE A 304 -16.23 -10.16 25.69
C PHE A 304 -17.10 -11.07 26.56
N GLU A 305 -18.12 -10.56 27.24
CA GLU A 305 -19.05 -11.42 28.00
C GLU A 305 -20.11 -12.12 27.13
N ALA A 306 -20.22 -11.76 25.84
CA ALA A 306 -21.20 -12.34 24.93
C ALA A 306 -21.06 -13.88 24.80
N SER A 307 -22.16 -14.61 25.07
CA SER A 307 -22.19 -16.08 25.03
C SER A 307 -22.22 -16.64 23.62
N THR A 308 -22.70 -15.87 22.65
CA THR A 308 -22.79 -16.22 21.23
C THR A 308 -22.02 -15.21 20.37
N LEU A 309 -21.75 -15.60 19.12
CA LEU A 309 -21.03 -14.76 18.16
C LEU A 309 -21.78 -13.43 17.97
N PRO A 310 -21.17 -12.27 18.31
CA PRO A 310 -21.83 -10.99 18.12
C PRO A 310 -22.09 -10.72 16.63
N PRO A 311 -23.25 -10.19 16.23
CA PRO A 311 -23.56 -9.93 14.82
C PRO A 311 -22.53 -9.06 14.11
N GLY A 312 -21.98 -8.05 14.80
CA GLY A 312 -20.91 -7.21 14.26
C GLY A 312 -19.62 -7.99 13.96
N VAL A 313 -19.26 -8.98 14.79
CA VAL A 313 -18.08 -9.82 14.57
C VAL A 313 -18.30 -10.78 13.40
N ALA A 314 -19.51 -11.33 13.27
CA ALA A 314 -19.88 -12.13 12.10
C ALA A 314 -19.78 -11.31 10.80
N ALA A 315 -20.37 -10.12 10.78
CA ALA A 315 -20.32 -9.21 9.63
C ALA A 315 -18.89 -8.77 9.29
N LEU A 316 -18.02 -8.57 10.29
CA LEU A 316 -16.60 -8.32 10.08
C LEU A 316 -15.91 -9.50 9.38
N GLY A 317 -16.14 -10.73 9.85
CA GLY A 317 -15.59 -11.93 9.23
C GLY A 317 -16.03 -12.08 7.78
N GLU A 318 -17.33 -11.95 7.51
CA GLU A 318 -17.88 -12.02 6.15
C GLU A 318 -17.29 -10.95 5.23
N ARG A 319 -17.30 -9.68 5.67
CA ARG A 319 -16.83 -8.55 4.85
C ARG A 319 -15.34 -8.65 4.52
N LEU A 320 -14.53 -9.15 5.45
CA LEU A 320 -13.08 -9.28 5.29
C LEU A 320 -12.67 -10.62 4.67
N GLY A 321 -13.65 -11.51 4.40
CA GLY A 321 -13.41 -12.87 3.97
C GLY A 321 -12.57 -13.67 4.99
N ALA A 322 -12.71 -13.37 6.27
CA ALA A 322 -12.01 -14.04 7.36
C ALA A 322 -12.93 -15.08 8.02
N ARG A 323 -12.46 -16.32 8.13
CA ARG A 323 -13.11 -17.34 8.96
C ARG A 323 -12.88 -17.05 10.44
N TYR A 324 -11.67 -16.66 10.81
CA TYR A 324 -11.32 -16.40 12.20
C TYR A 324 -11.16 -14.91 12.46
N VAL A 325 -11.81 -14.42 13.50
CA VAL A 325 -11.70 -13.03 13.96
C VAL A 325 -11.04 -13.03 15.34
N VAL A 326 -9.80 -12.55 15.41
CA VAL A 326 -9.02 -12.38 16.64
C VAL A 326 -9.23 -10.95 17.14
N LEU A 327 -9.76 -10.83 18.35
CA LEU A 327 -10.04 -9.56 19.03
C LEU A 327 -9.18 -9.44 20.27
N ALA A 328 -8.31 -8.43 20.30
CA ALA A 328 -7.44 -8.12 21.41
C ALA A 328 -7.92 -6.83 22.11
N ALA A 329 -8.40 -6.95 23.34
CA ALA A 329 -8.76 -5.81 24.17
C ALA A 329 -7.55 -5.39 25.00
N VAL A 330 -7.00 -4.21 24.73
CA VAL A 330 -5.82 -3.69 25.45
C VAL A 330 -6.26 -2.85 26.64
N SER A 331 -5.70 -3.14 27.81
CA SER A 331 -5.97 -2.44 29.05
C SER A 331 -4.67 -1.90 29.64
N GLN A 332 -4.77 -0.80 30.39
CA GLN A 332 -3.62 -0.25 31.09
C GLN A 332 -3.99 0.00 32.55
N LYS A 333 -3.21 -0.59 33.47
CA LYS A 333 -3.38 -0.41 34.92
C LYS A 333 -2.06 0.00 35.54
N LYS A 334 -2.04 1.15 36.24
CA LYS A 334 -0.83 1.70 36.90
C LYS A 334 0.39 1.77 35.97
N GLY A 335 0.17 2.19 34.71
CA GLY A 335 1.22 2.29 33.69
C GLY A 335 1.67 0.97 33.06
N ARG A 336 1.21 -0.20 33.54
CA ARG A 336 1.44 -1.49 32.88
C ARG A 336 0.37 -1.75 31.84
N VAL A 337 0.81 -2.07 30.62
CA VAL A 337 -0.05 -2.48 29.51
C VAL A 337 -0.25 -3.98 29.61
N GLY A 338 -1.49 -4.43 29.50
CA GLY A 338 -1.84 -5.83 29.31
C GLY A 338 -3.03 -5.93 28.36
N GLY A 339 -3.51 -7.13 28.13
CA GLY A 339 -4.64 -7.35 27.26
C GLY A 339 -5.27 -8.71 27.44
N GLU A 340 -6.45 -8.85 26.88
CA GLU A 340 -7.19 -10.10 26.77
C GLU A 340 -7.54 -10.35 25.32
N VAL A 341 -7.27 -11.57 24.84
CA VAL A 341 -7.64 -12.01 23.49
C VAL A 341 -8.85 -12.93 23.55
N GLN A 342 -9.72 -12.73 22.57
CA GLN A 342 -10.78 -13.62 22.20
C GLN A 342 -10.68 -13.95 20.72
N VAL A 343 -10.93 -15.20 20.35
CA VAL A 343 -11.00 -15.62 18.94
C VAL A 343 -12.36 -16.20 18.68
N TRP A 344 -12.96 -15.82 17.57
CA TRP A 344 -14.19 -16.41 17.05
C TRP A 344 -13.92 -17.14 15.75
N ASP A 345 -14.48 -18.35 15.61
CA ASP A 345 -14.69 -19.00 14.32
C ASP A 345 -16.08 -18.61 13.82
N VAL A 346 -16.14 -17.82 12.75
CA VAL A 346 -17.40 -17.30 12.20
C VAL A 346 -18.25 -18.40 11.57
N GLN A 347 -17.65 -19.52 11.16
CA GLN A 347 -18.38 -20.64 10.56
C GLN A 347 -18.99 -21.57 11.61
N THR A 348 -18.19 -21.95 12.61
CA THR A 348 -18.62 -22.92 13.64
C THR A 348 -19.20 -22.25 14.89
N GLN A 349 -19.07 -20.93 15.01
CA GLN A 349 -19.34 -20.14 16.22
C GLN A 349 -18.50 -20.57 17.43
N GLY A 350 -17.43 -21.35 17.20
CA GLY A 350 -16.46 -21.72 18.21
C GLY A 350 -15.72 -20.50 18.74
N ARG A 351 -15.33 -20.55 20.02
CA ARG A 351 -14.72 -19.41 20.71
C ARG A 351 -13.55 -19.82 21.59
N LEU A 352 -12.44 -19.08 21.47
CA LEU A 352 -11.36 -19.04 22.46
C LEU A 352 -11.51 -17.79 23.34
N ARG A 353 -11.42 -17.95 24.66
CA ARG A 353 -11.58 -16.87 25.65
C ARG A 353 -10.55 -16.94 26.77
N GLY A 354 -10.38 -15.84 27.50
CA GLY A 354 -9.53 -15.78 28.70
C GLY A 354 -8.03 -15.85 28.41
N VAL A 355 -7.60 -15.59 27.17
CA VAL A 355 -6.19 -15.55 26.81
C VAL A 355 -5.63 -14.20 27.24
N ARG A 356 -4.96 -14.16 28.38
CA ARG A 356 -4.29 -12.95 28.86
C ARG A 356 -2.92 -12.79 28.20
N MET A 357 -2.53 -11.54 28.01
CA MET A 357 -1.22 -11.16 27.51
C MET A 357 -0.73 -9.89 28.20
N ASP A 358 0.56 -9.86 28.48
CA ASP A 358 1.31 -8.72 28.99
C ASP A 358 2.62 -8.68 28.17
N PRO A 359 2.84 -7.62 27.36
CA PRO A 359 4.04 -7.48 26.53
C PRO A 359 5.37 -7.51 27.30
N ARG A 360 5.34 -7.33 28.62
CA ARG A 360 6.53 -7.37 29.49
C ARG A 360 6.63 -8.65 30.31
N SER A 361 5.67 -9.56 30.20
CA SER A 361 5.72 -10.82 30.92
C SER A 361 6.75 -11.76 30.33
N LYS A 362 7.60 -12.33 31.19
CA LYS A 362 8.53 -13.40 30.83
C LYS A 362 7.89 -14.79 30.93
N LYS A 363 6.68 -14.89 31.48
CA LYS A 363 5.98 -16.16 31.62
C LYS A 363 5.30 -16.50 30.29
N PRO A 364 5.54 -17.67 29.70
CA PRO A 364 4.90 -18.05 28.43
C PRO A 364 3.38 -17.92 28.47
N GLU A 365 2.74 -18.32 29.57
CA GLU A 365 1.29 -18.26 29.79
C GLU A 365 0.66 -16.86 29.84
N ASP A 366 1.46 -15.81 30.03
CA ASP A 366 1.01 -14.42 30.04
C ASP A 366 1.72 -13.57 28.97
N SER A 367 2.59 -14.18 28.15
CA SER A 367 3.33 -13.50 27.08
C SER A 367 2.49 -13.34 25.80
N VAL A 368 2.88 -12.41 24.92
CA VAL A 368 2.22 -12.22 23.62
C VAL A 368 2.50 -13.42 22.71
N GLU A 369 3.69 -14.00 22.80
CA GLU A 369 4.10 -15.22 22.09
C GLU A 369 3.24 -16.42 22.50
N GLY A 370 3.05 -16.64 23.81
CA GLY A 370 2.20 -17.74 24.28
C GLY A 370 0.70 -17.50 24.06
N ALA A 371 0.27 -16.25 23.88
CA ALA A 371 -1.07 -15.96 23.35
C ALA A 371 -1.16 -16.35 21.87
N ALA A 372 -0.17 -15.99 21.05
CA ALA A 372 -0.11 -16.36 19.64
C ALA A 372 -0.11 -17.89 19.43
N GLU A 373 0.63 -18.65 20.24
CA GLU A 373 0.61 -20.12 20.17
C GLU A 373 -0.77 -20.72 20.52
N ARG A 374 -1.46 -20.17 21.53
CA ARG A 374 -2.81 -20.62 21.89
C ARG A 374 -3.84 -20.29 20.82
N ILE A 375 -3.73 -19.13 20.19
CA ILE A 375 -4.55 -18.75 19.05
C ILE A 375 -4.29 -19.71 17.90
N HIS A 376 -3.02 -19.91 17.53
CA HIS A 376 -2.63 -20.83 16.46
C HIS A 376 -3.16 -22.25 16.69
N GLY A 377 -3.04 -22.79 17.91
CA GLY A 377 -3.61 -24.09 18.27
C GLY A 377 -5.13 -24.17 18.07
N PHE A 378 -5.87 -23.10 18.39
CA PHE A 378 -7.30 -23.01 18.13
C PHE A 378 -7.63 -22.93 16.61
N LEU A 379 -6.84 -22.18 15.83
CA LEU A 379 -7.01 -22.08 14.37
C LEU A 379 -6.87 -23.43 13.66
N LEU A 380 -6.01 -24.31 14.18
CA LEU A 380 -5.80 -25.68 13.66
C LEU A 380 -6.87 -26.69 14.13
N GLY A 381 -7.85 -26.27 14.94
CA GLY A 381 -8.87 -27.16 15.51
C GLY A 381 -8.42 -27.96 16.72
N GLY A 382 -7.32 -27.57 17.39
CA GLY A 382 -6.83 -28.24 18.59
C GLY A 382 -7.74 -28.02 19.80
N PRO A 383 -7.99 -29.04 20.64
CA PRO A 383 -8.66 -28.85 21.92
C PRO A 383 -7.79 -27.95 22.82
N LEU A 384 -8.43 -27.00 23.51
CA LEU A 384 -7.77 -26.11 24.47
C LEU A 384 -7.17 -26.94 25.62
N SER A 385 -5.88 -27.25 25.56
CA SER A 385 -5.16 -27.82 26.70
C SER A 385 -5.06 -26.78 27.81
N ALA A 386 -5.77 -27.02 28.91
CA ALA A 386 -5.39 -26.49 30.22
C ALA A 386 -3.95 -26.96 30.55
N PRO A 387 -3.15 -26.19 31.30
CA PRO A 387 -1.81 -26.62 31.69
C PRO A 387 -1.90 -27.98 32.40
N ALA A 388 -1.08 -28.94 31.96
CA ALA A 388 -1.05 -30.28 32.52
C ALA A 388 -0.86 -30.22 34.05
N PRO A 389 -1.65 -30.96 34.85
CA PRO A 389 -1.32 -31.11 36.25
C PRO A 389 0.05 -31.79 36.36
N ALA A 390 0.91 -31.22 37.21
CA ALA A 390 2.24 -31.75 37.50
C ALA A 390 2.16 -33.26 37.85
N PRO A 391 3.18 -34.05 37.50
CA PRO A 391 3.17 -35.48 37.79
C PRO A 391 3.05 -35.69 39.30
N LEU A 392 1.99 -36.39 39.72
CA LEU A 392 1.83 -36.85 41.10
C LEU A 392 2.94 -37.86 41.39
N THR A 393 3.95 -37.44 42.13
CA THR A 393 4.89 -38.35 42.77
C THR A 393 4.12 -39.15 43.81
N ALA A 394 3.98 -40.45 43.57
CA ALA A 394 3.37 -41.38 44.51
C ALA A 394 4.28 -41.54 45.73
N THR A 395 3.99 -40.81 46.81
CA THR A 395 4.54 -41.08 48.14
C THR A 395 3.60 -42.03 48.88
N LEU A 396 3.92 -43.32 48.75
CA LEU A 396 3.41 -44.39 49.60
C LEU A 396 3.99 -44.24 51.02
N VAL A 397 3.18 -43.79 51.98
CA VAL A 397 3.46 -44.04 53.40
C VAL A 397 2.18 -44.44 54.16
N LYS A 398 2.14 -45.75 54.44
CA LYS A 398 1.51 -46.54 55.53
C LYS A 398 1.07 -45.71 56.76
N LYS A 399 -0.13 -45.88 57.34
CA LYS A 399 -0.60 -46.97 58.26
C LYS A 399 -1.94 -46.50 58.94
N PRO A 400 -2.64 -47.27 59.82
CA PRO A 400 -3.47 -48.46 59.58
C PRO A 400 -4.92 -48.36 60.17
N TRP A 401 -5.78 -49.32 59.79
CA TRP A 401 -6.99 -49.85 60.51
C TRP A 401 -8.11 -48.91 60.99
N PHE A 402 -9.36 -49.16 60.54
CA PHE A 402 -10.40 -49.83 61.34
C PHE A 402 -11.67 -50.15 60.49
N TRP A 403 -12.30 -51.28 60.77
CA TRP A 403 -13.39 -51.94 60.03
C TRP A 403 -14.80 -51.38 60.28
N ALA A 404 -15.70 -51.51 59.29
CA ALA A 404 -17.08 -52.04 59.38
C ALA A 404 -17.79 -51.79 58.03
N ALA A 405 -17.99 -52.77 57.15
CA ALA A 405 -19.04 -53.80 57.15
C ALA A 405 -20.48 -53.23 57.19
N VAL A 406 -21.24 -53.54 56.11
CA VAL A 406 -22.70 -53.86 56.01
C VAL A 406 -23.17 -53.38 54.62
N VAL A 407 -23.11 -54.26 53.61
CA VAL A 407 -24.26 -55.00 53.03
C VAL A 407 -25.28 -54.12 52.32
N GLY A 408 -25.42 -54.38 51.02
CA GLY A 408 -26.75 -54.58 50.46
C GLY A 408 -27.15 -53.63 49.34
N GLY A 409 -27.46 -54.23 48.18
CA GLY A 409 -28.68 -53.87 47.46
C GLY A 409 -28.48 -53.04 46.21
N ALA A 410 -28.49 -53.75 45.08
CA ALA A 410 -28.87 -53.21 43.79
C ALA A 410 -30.21 -52.45 43.86
N ALA A 411 -30.34 -51.36 43.09
CA ALA A 411 -31.53 -51.08 42.29
C ALA A 411 -31.30 -49.84 41.42
N VAL A 412 -31.11 -50.09 40.13
CA VAL A 412 -31.60 -49.22 39.06
C VAL A 412 -33.12 -49.08 39.24
N VAL A 413 -33.69 -47.87 39.21
CA VAL A 413 -34.90 -47.49 38.46
C VAL A 413 -35.05 -45.96 38.48
N THR A 414 -35.09 -45.43 37.26
CA THR A 414 -35.67 -44.18 36.75
C THR A 414 -36.73 -43.45 37.57
N GLY A 415 -36.71 -42.11 37.45
CA GLY A 415 -37.92 -41.34 37.17
C GLY A 415 -38.12 -40.09 38.02
N GLY A 416 -38.46 -38.98 37.35
CA GLY A 416 -39.32 -37.97 37.95
C GLY A 416 -38.75 -36.56 38.04
N VAL A 417 -39.02 -35.79 36.99
CA VAL A 417 -39.25 -34.34 36.98
C VAL A 417 -39.96 -33.86 38.26
N LEU A 418 -39.57 -32.71 38.83
CA LEU A 418 -40.50 -31.61 39.17
C LEU A 418 -39.79 -30.32 39.63
N TYR A 419 -40.32 -29.24 39.06
CA TYR A 419 -40.19 -27.84 39.41
C TYR A 419 -40.32 -27.54 40.92
N ALA A 420 -39.53 -26.60 41.42
CA ALA A 420 -39.97 -25.72 42.51
C ALA A 420 -39.20 -24.40 42.49
N THR A 421 -39.90 -23.37 42.02
CA THR A 421 -39.63 -21.95 42.29
C THR A 421 -39.72 -21.67 43.79
N GLN A 422 -38.81 -20.85 44.33
CA GLN A 422 -39.16 -20.03 45.49
C GLN A 422 -38.74 -18.58 45.29
N ALA A 423 -39.75 -17.73 45.40
CA ALA A 423 -39.70 -16.29 45.53
C ALA A 423 -39.57 -15.88 47.00
N GLY A 424 -38.85 -14.79 47.25
CA GLY A 424 -38.90 -13.96 48.46
C GLY A 424 -38.33 -12.60 48.08
N LYS A 425 -39.11 -11.61 47.62
CA LYS A 425 -40.14 -10.76 48.27
C LYS A 425 -39.53 -9.65 49.14
N GLY A 426 -39.81 -8.40 48.74
CA GLY A 426 -39.57 -7.14 49.47
C GLY A 426 -38.93 -6.07 48.57
N ARG A 427 -39.66 -5.33 47.69
CA ARG A 427 -40.47 -4.10 47.94
C ARG A 427 -39.72 -3.08 48.84
N SER A 428 -39.66 -1.77 48.57
CA SER A 428 -40.34 -0.90 47.61
C SER A 428 -39.86 0.55 47.78
N GLY A 429 -39.99 1.35 46.71
CA GLY A 429 -40.15 2.82 46.76
C GLY A 429 -38.86 3.58 46.46
N GLY A 430 -38.82 4.58 45.58
CA GLY A 430 -39.85 5.23 44.78
C GLY A 430 -39.17 6.34 43.98
N VAL A 431 -39.64 6.49 42.74
CA VAL A 431 -39.67 7.64 41.81
C VAL A 431 -39.10 8.97 42.35
N ILE A 432 -38.28 9.67 41.54
CA ILE A 432 -38.54 11.02 40.96
C ILE A 432 -37.25 11.64 40.38
N SER A 433 -37.39 12.07 39.12
CA SER A 433 -36.65 13.05 38.28
C SER A 433 -35.32 13.68 38.69
N GLY A 434 -34.43 13.85 37.70
CA GLY A 434 -33.44 14.93 37.69
C GLY A 434 -32.37 14.84 36.59
N PHE A 435 -32.67 15.37 35.39
CA PHE A 435 -31.66 16.01 34.53
C PHE A 435 -31.21 17.32 35.23
N PRO A 436 -29.93 17.74 35.17
CA PRO A 436 -29.27 18.37 34.01
C PRO A 436 -27.85 17.77 33.77
N GLY A 437 -27.09 17.96 32.69
CA GLY A 437 -26.87 19.08 31.78
C GLY A 437 -25.35 19.38 31.75
N LEU A 438 -24.74 19.21 30.57
CA LEU A 438 -23.52 19.84 29.97
C LEU A 438 -22.29 20.26 30.82
N GLY A 439 -21.10 19.97 30.30
CA GLY A 439 -19.92 20.83 30.53
C GLY A 439 -18.55 20.23 30.22
N PHE A 440 -18.10 20.44 28.96
CA PHE A 440 -16.72 20.42 28.42
C PHE A 440 -15.89 19.14 28.40
#